data_AF-A0A9J6DY40-F1
#
_entry.id   AF-A0A9J6DY40-F1
#
_cell.length_a   1.000
_cell.length_b   1.000
_cell.length_c   1.000
_cell.angle_alpha   90.00
_cell.angle_beta   90.00
_cell.angle_gamma   90.00
#
_symmetry.space_group_name_H-M   'P 1'
#
loop_
_entity.id
_entity.type
_entity.pdbx_description
1 polymer ?
#
loop_
_entity_poly.entity_id
_entity_poly.type
_entity_poly.pdbx_seq_one_letter_code
_entity_poly.pdbx_strand_id
1 'polypeptide(L)'
;MRRKRDKMYKWAHAVKTQVCEEETEQWRRAMEDKSTLLTYCTHKADDIGMEPLYNNSGGGALLFQARTGALRTLAYRPTFDTSADVARAICRICGTEEETTEHIVLYCADLCPGHLEGTTFSLALGFRGDAEKSTAVARAVHIKKQRLLQ
;
A
#
# COMPACT_ATOMS: atom_id res chain seq x y z
N MET A 1 -30.68 -25.38 -14.62
CA MET A 1 -29.37 -25.15 -13.96
C MET A 1 -29.09 -23.69 -13.54
N ARG A 2 -29.54 -22.66 -14.27
CA ARG A 2 -29.33 -21.22 -13.91
C ARG A 2 -29.89 -20.81 -12.54
N ARG A 3 -31.16 -21.13 -12.25
CA ARG A 3 -31.85 -20.77 -10.99
C ARG A 3 -31.16 -21.24 -9.70
N LYS A 4 -30.52 -22.42 -9.71
CA LYS A 4 -29.77 -22.92 -8.53
C LYS A 4 -28.50 -22.10 -8.28
N ARG A 5 -27.82 -21.68 -9.36
CA ARG A 5 -26.64 -20.81 -9.31
C ARG A 5 -26.99 -19.41 -8.78
N ASP A 6 -28.10 -18.84 -9.24
CA ASP A 6 -28.57 -17.52 -8.81
C ASP A 6 -28.96 -17.52 -7.33
N LYS A 7 -29.59 -18.59 -6.85
CA LYS A 7 -29.94 -18.74 -5.42
C LYS A 7 -28.67 -18.86 -4.54
N MET A 8 -27.68 -19.62 -5.00
CA MET A 8 -26.40 -19.78 -4.29
C MET A 8 -25.60 -18.47 -4.25
N TYR A 9 -25.57 -17.72 -5.36
CA TYR A 9 -24.92 -16.41 -5.42
C TYR A 9 -25.57 -15.39 -4.46
N LYS A 10 -26.91 -15.34 -4.42
CA LYS A 10 -27.64 -14.48 -3.48
C LYS A 10 -27.33 -14.81 -2.03
N TRP A 11 -27.27 -16.08 -1.68
CA TRP A 11 -26.97 -16.52 -0.32
C TRP A 11 -25.52 -16.21 0.07
N ALA A 12 -24.56 -16.50 -0.82
CA ALA A 12 -23.16 -16.17 -0.59
C ALA A 12 -22.92 -14.65 -0.45
N HIS A 13 -23.64 -13.83 -1.23
CA HIS A 13 -23.59 -12.37 -1.09
C HIS A 13 -24.17 -11.93 0.26
N ALA A 14 -25.34 -12.43 0.64
CA ALA A 14 -25.97 -12.08 1.92
C ALA A 14 -25.08 -12.43 3.13
N VAL A 15 -24.49 -13.63 3.12
CA VAL A 15 -23.54 -14.05 4.17
C VAL A 15 -22.32 -13.13 4.18
N LYS A 16 -21.75 -12.80 3.02
CA LYS A 16 -20.59 -11.91 2.95
C LYS A 16 -20.91 -10.51 3.47
N THR A 17 -22.07 -9.96 3.12
CA THR A 17 -22.54 -8.66 3.64
C THR A 17 -22.66 -8.70 5.16
N GLN A 18 -23.31 -9.72 5.71
CA GLN A 18 -23.47 -9.86 7.16
C GLN A 18 -22.11 -9.98 7.88
N VAL A 19 -21.17 -10.76 7.35
CA VAL A 19 -19.82 -10.86 7.93
C VAL A 19 -19.11 -9.50 7.90
N CYS A 20 -19.19 -8.75 6.80
CA CYS A 20 -18.58 -7.42 6.73
C CYS A 20 -19.21 -6.43 7.72
N GLU A 21 -20.52 -6.48 7.94
CA GLU A 21 -21.22 -5.64 8.91
C GLU A 21 -20.77 -5.96 10.34
N GLU A 22 -20.72 -7.24 10.70
CA GLU A 22 -20.28 -7.67 12.04
C GLU A 22 -18.80 -7.39 12.30
N GLU A 23 -17.92 -7.63 11.32
CA GLU A 23 -16.49 -7.26 11.43
C GLU A 23 -16.31 -5.75 11.60
N THR A 24 -17.12 -4.95 10.89
CA THR A 24 -17.11 -3.49 10.99
C THR A 24 -17.51 -3.01 12.38
N GLU A 25 -18.62 -3.53 12.88
CA GLU A 25 -19.15 -3.17 14.19
C GLU A 25 -18.22 -3.62 15.33
N GLN A 26 -17.64 -4.82 15.23
CA GLN A 26 -16.70 -5.33 16.21
C GLN A 26 -15.45 -4.44 16.33
N TRP A 27 -14.89 -4.04 15.19
CA TRP A 27 -13.73 -3.14 15.17
C TRP A 27 -14.08 -1.75 15.71
N ARG A 28 -15.23 -1.18 15.35
CA ARG A 28 -15.69 0.12 15.86
C ARG A 28 -15.77 0.11 17.38
N ARG A 29 -16.40 -0.93 17.96
CA ARG A 29 -16.45 -1.11 19.43
C ARG A 29 -15.06 -1.23 20.04
N ALA A 30 -14.18 -2.02 19.44
CA ALA A 30 -12.81 -2.21 19.95
C ALA A 30 -11.95 -0.95 19.85
N MET A 31 -12.26 -0.05 18.93
CA MET A 31 -11.63 1.25 18.77
C MET A 31 -12.13 2.26 19.81
N GLU A 32 -13.45 2.33 20.01
CA GLU A 32 -14.09 3.21 21.00
C GLU A 32 -13.69 2.86 22.44
N ASP A 33 -13.49 1.59 22.74
CA ASP A 33 -13.02 1.12 24.05
C ASP A 33 -11.61 1.63 24.39
N LYS A 34 -10.79 1.96 23.38
CA LYS A 34 -9.41 2.40 23.56
C LYS A 34 -9.30 3.92 23.56
N SER A 35 -9.21 4.52 24.74
CA SER A 35 -9.05 5.98 24.91
C SER A 35 -7.86 6.58 24.13
N THR A 36 -6.76 5.83 23.98
CA THR A 36 -5.59 6.24 23.20
C THR A 36 -5.86 6.38 21.70
N LEU A 37 -6.96 5.81 21.20
CA LEU A 37 -7.36 5.87 19.80
C LEU A 37 -8.43 6.93 19.52
N LEU A 38 -8.83 7.75 20.51
CA LEU A 38 -9.91 8.73 20.34
C LEU A 38 -9.72 9.62 19.11
N THR A 39 -8.55 10.25 18.96
CA THR A 39 -8.23 11.08 17.80
C THR A 39 -8.34 10.31 16.48
N TYR A 40 -7.92 9.05 16.47
CA TYR A 40 -8.01 8.19 15.29
C TYR A 40 -9.47 7.84 14.97
N CYS A 41 -10.30 7.51 15.98
CA CYS A 41 -11.72 7.26 15.80
C CYS A 41 -12.46 8.49 15.27
N THR A 42 -12.14 9.68 15.78
CA THR A 42 -12.80 10.94 15.39
C THR A 42 -12.50 11.34 13.95
N HIS A 43 -11.32 11.00 13.42
CA HIS A 43 -10.86 11.49 12.11
C HIS A 43 -10.77 10.42 11.04
N LYS A 44 -10.80 9.13 11.39
CA LYS A 44 -10.82 8.06 10.42
C LYS A 44 -12.24 7.91 9.87
N ALA A 45 -12.39 7.99 8.55
CA ALA A 45 -13.65 7.72 7.87
C ALA A 45 -14.21 6.34 8.25
N ASP A 46 -15.53 6.22 8.25
CA ASP A 46 -16.34 5.18 8.92
C ASP A 46 -16.06 3.72 8.51
N ASP A 47 -15.17 3.47 7.53
CA ASP A 47 -14.95 2.15 6.94
C ASP A 47 -13.60 1.52 7.28
N ILE A 48 -13.65 0.20 7.53
CA ILE A 48 -12.48 -0.67 7.59
C ILE A 48 -12.05 -1.01 6.18
N GLY A 49 -11.16 -0.17 5.65
CA GLY A 49 -10.58 -0.33 4.33
C GLY A 49 -9.12 -0.76 4.37
N MET A 50 -8.67 -1.40 3.28
CA MET A 50 -7.26 -1.39 2.95
C MET A 50 -6.89 0.04 2.53
N GLU A 51 -5.85 0.59 3.13
CA GLU A 51 -5.31 1.88 2.70
C GLU A 51 -4.67 1.71 1.31
N PRO A 52 -5.04 2.52 0.30
CA PRO A 52 -4.48 2.42 -1.05
C PRO A 52 -2.95 2.59 -1.05
N LEU A 53 -2.39 3.34 -0.10
CA LEU A 53 -0.95 3.57 0.05
C LEU A 53 -0.17 2.30 0.46
N TYR A 54 -0.79 1.41 1.25
CA TYR A 54 -0.16 0.18 1.76
C TYR A 54 -0.82 -1.06 1.19
N ASN A 55 -0.77 -1.20 -0.13
CA ASN A 55 -1.41 -2.28 -0.89
C ASN A 55 -0.59 -3.60 -0.92
N ASN A 56 0.40 -3.79 -0.02
CA ASN A 56 1.35 -4.91 0.00
C ASN A 56 2.09 -5.17 -1.33
N SER A 57 2.11 -4.18 -2.23
CA SER A 57 2.99 -4.22 -3.41
C SER A 57 4.45 -3.96 -2.99
N GLY A 58 5.38 -4.19 -3.91
CA GLY A 58 6.78 -3.76 -3.74
C GLY A 58 6.88 -2.26 -3.44
N GLY A 59 6.10 -1.43 -4.13
CA GLY A 59 6.02 0.01 -3.86
C GLY A 59 5.52 0.35 -2.45
N GLY A 60 4.49 -0.35 -1.96
CA GLY A 60 3.99 -0.17 -0.59
C GLY A 60 5.00 -0.58 0.49
N ALA A 61 5.78 -1.63 0.23
CA ALA A 61 6.87 -2.06 1.12
C ALA A 61 8.03 -1.06 1.14
N LEU A 62 8.35 -0.45 0.00
CA LEU A 62 9.37 0.60 -0.09
C LEU A 62 8.91 1.90 0.58
N LEU A 63 7.66 2.30 0.38
CA LEU A 63 7.04 3.44 1.05
C LEU A 63 7.08 3.30 2.57
N PHE A 64 6.73 2.10 3.09
CA PHE A 64 6.84 1.80 4.50
C PHE A 64 8.27 1.97 5.01
N GLN A 65 9.24 1.34 4.35
CA GLN A 65 10.65 1.42 4.75
C GLN A 65 11.17 2.85 4.74
N ALA A 66 10.82 3.66 3.73
CA ALA A 66 11.19 5.07 3.67
C ALA A 66 10.61 5.88 4.85
N ARG A 67 9.32 5.70 5.16
CA ARG A 67 8.67 6.43 6.28
C ARG A 67 9.20 6.03 7.65
N THR A 68 9.68 4.81 7.82
CA THR A 68 10.28 4.35 9.08
C THR A 68 11.78 4.59 9.18
N GLY A 69 12.41 5.24 8.18
CA GLY A 69 13.86 5.42 8.13
C GLY A 69 14.64 4.12 7.99
N ALA A 70 13.98 3.06 7.51
CA ALA A 70 14.54 1.71 7.35
C ALA A 70 14.69 1.33 5.87
N LEU A 71 14.78 2.31 4.97
CA LEU A 71 15.00 2.07 3.54
C LEU A 71 16.35 1.40 3.36
N ARG A 72 16.31 0.11 3.05
CA ARG A 72 17.51 -0.70 2.85
C ARG A 72 18.05 -0.42 1.46
N THR A 73 18.84 0.63 1.31
CA THR A 73 19.57 0.89 0.05
C THR A 73 20.91 0.14 0.05
N LEU A 74 21.40 -0.19 -1.13
CA LEU A 74 22.74 -0.75 -1.28
C LEU A 74 23.82 0.29 -0.96
N ALA A 75 23.53 1.59 -0.86
CA ALA A 75 24.51 2.61 -0.50
C ALA A 75 25.27 2.33 0.82
N TYR A 76 24.61 1.72 1.81
CA TYR A 76 25.26 1.37 3.09
C TYR A 76 25.99 0.02 3.04
N ARG A 77 25.58 -0.89 2.14
CA ARG A 77 26.00 -2.29 2.15
C ARG A 77 27.47 -2.54 1.79
N PRO A 78 28.14 -1.73 0.95
CA PRO A 78 29.59 -1.80 0.73
C PRO A 78 30.44 -1.75 2.00
N THR A 79 29.92 -1.15 3.07
CA THR A 79 30.65 -1.10 4.36
C THR A 79 30.73 -2.46 5.07
N PHE A 80 29.87 -3.42 4.68
CA PHE A 80 29.80 -4.76 5.28
C PHE A 80 30.07 -5.88 4.26
N ASP A 81 29.87 -5.62 2.96
CA ASP A 81 30.00 -6.59 1.88
C ASP A 81 30.70 -5.93 0.68
N THR A 82 31.94 -6.33 0.42
CA THR A 82 32.80 -5.83 -0.66
C THR A 82 32.70 -6.65 -1.95
N SER A 83 31.70 -7.53 -2.07
CA SER A 83 31.44 -8.22 -3.35
C SER A 83 31.22 -7.20 -4.48
N ALA A 84 31.70 -7.53 -5.68
CA ALA A 84 31.63 -6.63 -6.84
C ALA A 84 30.19 -6.19 -7.15
N ASP A 85 29.22 -7.07 -6.91
CA ASP A 85 27.79 -6.80 -7.12
C ASP A 85 27.26 -5.74 -6.14
N VAL A 86 27.71 -5.78 -4.88
CA VAL A 86 27.35 -4.78 -3.86
C VAL A 86 28.15 -3.49 -4.02
N ALA A 87 29.42 -3.59 -4.42
CA ALA A 87 30.31 -2.44 -4.62
C ALA A 87 29.87 -1.52 -5.78
N ARG A 88 29.22 -2.06 -6.81
CA ARG A 88 28.62 -1.26 -7.89
C ARG A 88 27.31 -0.60 -7.47
N ALA A 89 26.73 -1.03 -6.35
CA ALA A 89 25.48 -0.54 -5.80
C ALA A 89 24.37 -0.39 -6.85
N ILE A 90 24.25 -1.30 -7.82
CA ILE A 90 23.25 -1.17 -8.90
C ILE A 90 21.84 -1.36 -8.31
N CYS A 91 20.91 -0.49 -8.69
CA CYS A 91 19.52 -0.51 -8.26
C CYS A 91 18.88 -1.89 -8.51
N ARG A 92 18.39 -2.52 -7.43
CA ARG A 92 17.74 -3.84 -7.51
C ARG A 92 16.36 -3.79 -8.16
N ILE A 93 15.83 -2.59 -8.40
CA ILE A 93 14.51 -2.38 -9.03
C ILE A 93 14.68 -2.26 -10.54
N CYS A 94 15.48 -1.31 -11.02
CA CYS A 94 15.67 -1.08 -12.46
C CYS A 94 16.87 -1.81 -13.07
N GLY A 95 17.86 -2.20 -12.26
CA GLY A 95 19.06 -2.92 -12.71
C GLY A 95 20.03 -2.09 -13.55
N THR A 96 19.81 -0.79 -13.71
CA THR A 96 20.57 0.09 -14.63
C THR A 96 21.36 1.18 -13.91
N GLU A 97 20.70 1.91 -13.01
CA GLU A 97 21.28 3.05 -12.30
C GLU A 97 21.84 2.67 -10.92
N GLU A 98 22.61 3.55 -10.29
CA GLU A 98 23.06 3.38 -8.91
C GLU A 98 21.89 3.48 -7.91
N GLU A 99 21.86 2.55 -6.95
CA GLU A 99 20.88 2.42 -5.89
C GLU A 99 21.12 3.43 -4.77
N THR A 100 20.78 4.68 -5.04
CA THR A 100 20.72 5.72 -4.03
C THR A 100 19.29 5.86 -3.49
N THR A 101 19.16 6.45 -2.31
CA THR A 101 17.85 6.85 -1.77
C THR A 101 17.15 7.78 -2.75
N GLU A 102 17.88 8.74 -3.33
CA GLU A 102 17.33 9.69 -4.30
C GLU A 102 16.82 8.98 -5.55
N HIS A 103 17.57 8.02 -6.11
CA HIS A 103 17.15 7.24 -7.25
C HIS A 103 15.85 6.45 -6.95
N ILE A 104 15.82 5.66 -5.87
CA ILE A 104 14.63 4.86 -5.51
C ILE A 104 13.40 5.75 -5.28
N VAL A 105 13.60 6.91 -4.66
CA VAL A 105 12.52 7.81 -4.25
C VAL A 105 12.01 8.67 -5.42
N LEU A 106 12.90 9.23 -6.25
CA LEU A 106 12.55 10.26 -7.22
C LEU A 106 12.63 9.81 -8.68
N TYR A 107 13.53 8.88 -9.01
CA TYR A 107 13.93 8.67 -10.41
C TYR A 107 13.80 7.23 -10.92
N CYS A 108 13.49 6.25 -10.06
CA CYS A 108 13.40 4.86 -10.46
C CYS A 108 12.16 4.60 -11.32
N ALA A 109 12.37 4.52 -12.64
CA ALA A 109 11.29 4.35 -13.62
C ALA A 109 10.55 2.99 -13.52
N ASP A 110 11.22 1.96 -13.00
CA ASP A 110 10.67 0.62 -12.87
C ASP A 110 9.91 0.38 -11.55
N LEU A 111 9.79 1.40 -10.69
CA LEU A 111 9.00 1.33 -9.47
C LEU A 111 7.50 1.31 -9.81
N CYS A 112 6.83 0.19 -9.52
CA CYS A 112 5.41 -0.05 -9.87
C CYS A 112 4.49 -0.18 -8.62
N PRO A 113 3.27 0.40 -8.58
CA PRO A 113 2.63 1.17 -9.65
C PRO A 113 3.41 2.43 -9.99
N GLY A 114 3.69 2.60 -11.29
CA GLY A 114 4.18 3.86 -11.83
C GLY A 114 3.25 4.95 -11.32
N HIS A 115 3.83 6.06 -10.94
CA HIS A 115 3.17 7.13 -10.24
C HIS A 115 1.70 7.33 -10.66
N LEU A 116 0.74 6.93 -9.81
CA LEU A 116 -0.65 7.27 -10.06
C LEU A 116 -0.74 8.80 -10.04
N GLU A 117 -1.05 9.38 -11.21
CA GLU A 117 -1.21 10.82 -11.40
C GLU A 117 -2.04 11.41 -10.24
N GLY A 118 -1.44 12.33 -9.49
CA GLY A 118 -2.09 13.05 -8.39
C GLY A 118 -1.46 12.90 -7.01
N THR A 119 -0.48 12.03 -6.80
CA THR A 119 0.29 12.01 -5.54
C THR A 119 1.77 11.94 -5.81
N THR A 120 2.46 13.07 -6.03
CA THR A 120 3.93 13.11 -6.15
C THR A 120 4.56 12.20 -5.08
N PHE A 121 5.56 11.35 -5.36
CA PHE A 121 6.03 10.36 -4.36
C PHE A 121 6.55 11.08 -3.12
N SER A 122 7.07 12.27 -3.34
CA SER A 122 7.35 13.30 -2.35
C SER A 122 6.15 13.61 -1.43
N LEU A 123 4.95 13.84 -1.98
CA LEU A 123 3.71 14.04 -1.22
C LEU A 123 3.27 12.77 -0.47
N ALA A 124 3.38 11.59 -1.09
CA ALA A 124 3.11 10.30 -0.42
C ALA A 124 4.05 10.05 0.78
N LEU A 125 5.26 10.60 0.70
CA LEU A 125 6.25 10.61 1.78
C LEU A 125 6.12 11.81 2.75
N GLY A 126 5.19 12.75 2.50
CA GLY A 126 4.94 13.90 3.36
C GLY A 126 5.85 15.12 3.12
N PHE A 127 6.62 15.15 2.03
CA PHE A 127 7.31 16.36 1.60
C PHE A 127 6.31 17.36 1.02
N ARG A 128 6.38 18.63 1.45
CA ARG A 128 5.53 19.70 0.91
C ARG A 128 5.97 19.99 -0.53
N GLY A 129 5.21 19.49 -1.50
CA GLY A 129 5.21 20.05 -2.85
C GLY A 129 4.32 21.28 -2.88
N ASP A 130 4.79 22.36 -3.50
CA ASP A 130 3.95 23.51 -3.83
C ASP A 130 2.78 23.03 -4.68
N ALA A 131 1.57 23.33 -4.21
CA ALA A 131 0.32 22.70 -4.63
C ALA A 131 -0.06 23.01 -6.07
N GLU A 132 -0.79 22.10 -6.72
CA GLU A 132 -2.01 22.49 -7.42
C GLU A 132 -3.00 21.32 -7.59
N LYS A 133 -4.28 21.69 -7.54
CA LYS A 133 -5.48 20.85 -7.39
C LYS A 133 -5.54 19.70 -8.41
N SER A 134 -5.91 18.50 -7.96
CA SER A 134 -6.54 17.52 -8.85
C SER A 134 -7.54 16.63 -8.12
N THR A 135 -8.80 16.92 -8.37
CA THR A 135 -9.96 16.07 -8.15
C THR A 135 -9.97 14.96 -9.20
N ALA A 136 -9.74 13.71 -8.82
CA ALA A 136 -10.05 12.57 -9.67
C ALA A 136 -10.49 11.36 -8.82
N VAL A 137 -11.75 10.98 -8.99
CA VAL A 137 -12.37 9.80 -8.39
C VAL A 137 -11.84 8.56 -9.14
N ALA A 138 -10.90 7.83 -8.53
CA ALA A 138 -10.38 6.60 -9.12
C ALA A 138 -11.37 5.43 -8.90
N ARG A 139 -11.83 4.81 -9.99
CA ARG A 139 -12.59 3.54 -9.95
C ARG A 139 -11.68 2.44 -9.38
N ALA A 140 -12.08 1.90 -8.23
CA ALA A 140 -11.39 0.80 -7.55
C ALA A 140 -11.20 -0.41 -8.48
N VAL A 141 -9.96 -0.88 -8.59
CA VAL A 141 -9.62 -2.12 -9.30
C VAL A 141 -10.10 -3.31 -8.44
N HIS A 142 -10.96 -4.16 -9.02
CA HIS A 142 -11.44 -5.36 -8.35
C HIS A 142 -10.36 -6.45 -8.32
N ILE A 143 -9.77 -6.67 -7.15
CA ILE A 143 -8.85 -7.79 -6.90
C ILE A 143 -9.65 -9.00 -6.41
N LYS A 144 -9.60 -10.12 -7.14
CA LYS A 144 -10.10 -11.42 -6.65
C LYS A 144 -9.05 -12.05 -5.76
N LYS A 145 -9.28 -12.04 -4.44
CA LYS A 145 -8.49 -12.82 -3.48
C LYS A 145 -8.79 -14.31 -3.69
N GLN A 146 -7.94 -15.02 -4.43
CA GLN A 146 -7.94 -16.47 -4.50
C GLN A 146 -6.74 -16.97 -3.69
N ARG A 147 -6.98 -17.83 -2.68
CA ARG A 147 -5.89 -18.44 -1.92
C ARG A 147 -5.11 -19.36 -2.87
N LEU A 148 -3.79 -19.20 -2.91
CA LEU A 148 -2.91 -20.21 -3.49
C LEU A 148 -3.09 -21.49 -2.66
N LEU A 149 -3.69 -22.50 -3.28
CA LEU A 149 -3.67 -23.85 -2.72
C LEU A 149 -2.23 -24.35 -2.88
N GLN A 150 -1.57 -24.61 -1.75
CA GLN A 150 -0.38 -25.45 -1.70
C GLN A 150 -0.81 -26.91 -1.74
#